data_AF-A0A8C0TV35-F1
#
_entry.id   AF-A0A8C0TV35-F1
#
_cell.length_a   1.000
_cell.length_b   1.000
_cell.length_c   1.000
_cell.angle_alpha   90.00
_cell.angle_beta   90.00
_cell.angle_gamma   90.00
#
_symmetry.space_group_name_H-M   'P 1'
#
loop_
_entity.id
_entity.type
_entity.pdbx_description
1 polymer ?
#
loop_
_entity_poly.entity_id
_entity_poly.type
_entity_poly.pdbx_seq_one_letter_code
_entity_poly.pdbx_strand_id
1 'polypeptide(L)'
;FRFLTKMWHPNIYENGDVCISILHPPVDDPQSGELPSERWNPTQNVRTILLSVISLLNEPNTFSPANVDASVMFRKWRDSKGKDKEYAEIIR
;
A
#
# COMPACT_ATOMS: atom_id res chain seq x y z
N PHE A 1 6.47 2.42 9.56
CA PHE A 1 5.12 2.80 10.04
C PHE A 1 4.32 1.51 10.18
N ARG A 2 3.65 1.28 11.30
CA ARG A 2 3.05 -0.02 11.61
C ARG A 2 1.67 0.12 12.27
N PHE A 3 0.70 -0.63 11.77
CA PHE A 3 -0.59 -0.81 12.44
C PHE A 3 -0.48 -1.82 13.59
N LEU A 4 -1.08 -1.51 14.73
CA LEU A 4 -1.17 -2.46 15.85
C LEU A 4 -2.33 -3.44 15.64
N THR A 5 -3.46 -2.95 15.13
CA THR A 5 -4.57 -3.77 14.70
C THR A 5 -4.21 -4.47 13.40
N LYS A 6 -4.56 -5.75 13.28
CA LYS A 6 -4.41 -6.47 12.02
C LYS A 6 -5.27 -5.81 10.94
N MET A 7 -4.65 -5.54 9.79
CA MET A 7 -5.31 -4.95 8.63
C MET A 7 -5.25 -5.92 7.47
N TRP A 8 -6.40 -6.25 6.87
CA TRP A 8 -6.44 -7.02 5.63
C TRP A 8 -6.35 -6.05 4.44
N HIS A 9 -5.15 -5.88 3.88
CA HIS A 9 -4.93 -4.88 2.83
C HIS A 9 -3.78 -5.28 1.88
N PRO A 10 -3.88 -5.05 0.56
CA PRO A 10 -2.85 -5.42 -0.41
C PRO A 10 -1.45 -4.88 -0.09
N ASN A 11 -1.35 -3.70 0.53
CA ASN A 11 -0.07 -3.03 0.83
C ASN A 11 0.27 -2.95 2.34
N ILE A 12 -0.37 -3.78 3.18
CA ILE A 12 0.00 -3.93 4.59
C ILE A 12 0.43 -5.38 4.82
N TYR A 13 1.61 -5.57 5.38
CA TYR A 13 2.13 -6.89 5.75
C TYR A 13 1.32 -7.49 6.91
N GLU A 14 1.39 -8.81 7.10
CA GLU A 14 0.70 -9.50 8.20
C GLU A 14 1.11 -9.01 9.59
N ASN A 15 2.35 -8.50 9.72
CA ASN A 15 2.87 -7.90 10.94
C ASN A 15 2.41 -6.45 11.17
N GLY A 16 1.62 -5.89 10.25
CA GLY A 16 1.07 -4.53 10.29
C GLY A 16 1.97 -3.46 9.65
N ASP A 17 3.17 -3.80 9.17
CA ASP A 17 4.04 -2.83 8.50
C ASP A 17 3.43 -2.39 7.16
N VAL A 18 3.50 -1.09 6.89
CA VAL A 18 3.01 -0.51 5.63
C VAL A 18 4.10 -0.53 4.57
N CYS A 19 3.81 -1.11 3.42
CA CYS A 19 4.71 -1.14 2.26
C CYS A 19 4.43 0.06 1.35
N ILE A 20 5.25 1.10 1.48
CA ILE A 20 5.18 2.29 0.62
C ILE A 20 6.57 2.89 0.42
N SER A 21 6.88 3.27 -0.82
CA SER A 21 8.22 3.70 -1.26
C SER A 21 8.77 4.90 -0.48
N ILE A 22 7.91 5.84 -0.04
CA ILE A 22 8.30 7.03 0.73
C ILE A 22 8.95 6.71 2.09
N LEU A 23 8.76 5.48 2.60
CA LEU A 23 9.41 5.02 3.84
C LEU A 23 10.77 4.35 3.61
N HIS A 24 11.19 4.20 2.35
CA HIS A 24 12.45 3.58 1.99
C HIS A 24 13.45 4.63 1.47
N PRO A 25 14.76 4.45 1.74
CA PRO A 25 15.78 5.33 1.18
C PRO A 25 15.74 5.31 -0.35
N PRO A 26 16.26 6.38 -1.00
CA PRO A 26 16.37 6.41 -2.45
C PRO A 26 17.30 5.29 -2.92
N VAL A 27 17.02 4.77 -4.11
CA VAL A 27 17.90 3.83 -4.81
C VAL A 27 18.65 4.63 -5.87
N ASP A 28 19.97 4.48 -5.95
CA ASP A 28 20.79 5.06 -7.03
C ASP A 28 20.64 4.20 -8.31
N ASP A 29 19.41 4.13 -8.81
CA ASP A 29 19.06 3.44 -10.05
C ASP A 29 18.38 4.41 -11.03
N PRO A 30 19.15 4.95 -12.01
CA PRO A 30 18.62 5.85 -13.03
C PRO A 30 17.54 5.22 -13.94
N GLN A 31 17.41 3.89 -13.96
CA GLN A 31 16.41 3.18 -14.77
C GLN A 31 15.12 2.87 -14.01
N SER A 32 15.09 3.13 -12.70
CA SER A 32 13.90 2.88 -11.86
C SER A 32 12.67 3.70 -12.28
N GLY A 33 12.89 4.90 -12.85
CA GLY A 33 11.82 5.83 -13.20
C GLY A 33 11.14 6.50 -12.00
N GLU A 34 11.64 6.28 -10.78
CA GLU A 34 11.08 6.85 -9.56
C GLU A 34 11.52 8.30 -9.32
N LEU A 35 10.60 9.13 -8.85
CA LEU A 35 10.86 10.51 -8.49
C LEU A 35 11.47 10.61 -7.07
N PRO A 36 12.32 11.62 -6.79
CA PRO A 36 12.83 11.85 -5.43
C PRO A 36 11.74 12.03 -4.36
N SER A 37 10.56 12.51 -4.75
CA SER A 37 9.39 12.68 -3.89
C SER A 37 8.69 11.36 -3.52
N GLU A 38 8.95 10.28 -4.28
CA GLU A 38 8.36 8.96 -4.05
C GLU A 38 9.20 8.12 -3.08
N ARG A 39 10.37 8.62 -2.67
CA ARG A 39 11.29 7.99 -1.71
C ARG A 39 11.50 8.88 -0.48
N TRP A 40 12.03 8.27 0.57
CA TRP A 40 12.40 9.00 1.77
C TRP A 40 13.51 10.02 1.45
N ASN A 41 13.32 11.26 1.87
CA ASN A 41 14.35 12.29 1.80
C ASN A 41 14.13 13.30 2.96
N PRO A 42 15.14 14.13 3.32
CA PRO A 42 15.05 15.02 4.48
C PRO A 42 13.95 16.10 4.41
N THR A 43 13.33 16.31 3.25
CA THR A 43 12.20 17.27 3.11
C THR A 43 10.84 16.63 3.41
N GLN A 44 10.77 15.29 3.46
CA GLN A 44 9.58 14.56 3.86
C GLN A 44 9.34 14.70 5.37
N ASN A 45 8.08 14.59 5.78
CA ASN A 45 7.70 14.72 7.18
C ASN A 45 6.53 13.80 7.51
N VAL A 46 6.14 13.74 8.79
CA VAL A 46 5.07 12.85 9.25
C VAL A 46 3.73 13.16 8.55
N ARG A 47 3.45 14.43 8.24
CA ARG A 47 2.22 14.81 7.52
C ARG A 47 2.22 14.22 6.10
N THR A 48 3.32 14.32 5.36
CA THR A 48 3.39 13.74 4.00
C THR A 48 3.25 12.23 4.04
N ILE A 49 3.88 11.56 5.01
CA ILE A 49 3.70 10.11 5.23
C ILE A 49 2.23 9.76 5.46
N LEU A 50 1.53 10.45 6.36
CA LEU A 50 0.13 10.15 6.68
C LEU A 50 -0.79 10.37 5.46
N LEU A 51 -0.56 11.41 4.67
CA LEU A 51 -1.30 11.63 3.42
C LEU A 51 -1.03 10.51 2.42
N SER A 52 0.22 10.05 2.29
CA SER A 52 0.56 8.91 1.44
C SER A 52 -0.08 7.60 1.91
N VAL A 53 -0.18 7.38 3.23
CA VAL A 53 -0.89 6.22 3.80
C VAL A 53 -2.39 6.28 3.49
N ILE A 54 -3.03 7.45 3.62
CA ILE A 54 -4.44 7.62 3.24
C ILE A 54 -4.64 7.34 1.75
N SER A 55 -3.75 7.87 0.90
CA SER A 55 -3.76 7.61 -0.54
C SER A 55 -3.66 6.11 -0.84
N LEU A 56 -2.73 5.42 -0.19
CA LEU A 56 -2.52 3.97 -0.35
C LEU A 56 -3.71 3.13 0.09
N LEU A 57 -4.41 3.53 1.16
CA LEU A 57 -5.60 2.84 1.65
C LEU A 57 -6.80 2.99 0.71
N ASN A 58 -6.88 4.12 -0.01
CA ASN A 58 -7.94 4.36 -0.99
C ASN A 58 -7.64 3.67 -2.33
N GLU A 59 -6.36 3.66 -2.74
CA GLU A 59 -5.91 3.13 -4.03
C GLU A 59 -4.79 2.10 -3.82
N PRO A 60 -5.14 0.83 -3.56
CA PRO A 60 -4.14 -0.20 -3.32
C PRO A 60 -3.29 -0.49 -4.57
N ASN A 61 -1.97 -0.59 -4.39
CA ASN A 61 -1.05 -1.03 -5.44
C ASN A 61 -1.06 -2.56 -5.54
N THR A 62 -1.62 -3.09 -6.62
CA THR A 62 -1.71 -4.54 -6.87
C THR A 62 -0.56 -5.10 -7.69
N PHE A 63 0.34 -4.26 -8.22
CA PHE A 63 1.50 -4.69 -9.01
C PHE A 63 2.64 -5.19 -8.11
N SER A 64 2.82 -4.54 -6.95
CA SER A 64 3.78 -4.95 -5.92
C SER A 64 3.12 -5.01 -4.54
N PRO A 65 2.32 -6.06 -4.27
CA PRO A 65 1.60 -6.18 -3.01
C PRO A 65 2.50 -6.68 -1.88
N ALA A 66 2.24 -6.17 -0.67
CA ALA A 66 2.80 -6.68 0.59
C ALA A 66 2.07 -7.95 1.06
N ASN A 67 0.75 -7.99 0.83
CA ASN A 67 -0.10 -9.14 1.07
C ASN A 67 -0.69 -9.60 -0.26
N VAL A 68 -0.15 -10.70 -0.79
CA VAL A 68 -0.52 -11.24 -2.10
C VAL A 68 -1.97 -11.72 -2.13
N ASP A 69 -2.42 -12.38 -1.06
CA ASP A 69 -3.78 -12.92 -0.97
C ASP A 69 -4.82 -11.80 -0.94
N ALA A 70 -4.60 -10.78 -0.10
CA ALA A 70 -5.45 -9.59 -0.06
C ALA A 70 -5.47 -8.87 -1.43
N SER A 71 -4.34 -8.82 -2.14
CA SER A 71 -4.26 -8.24 -3.50
C SER A 71 -5.06 -9.04 -4.54
N VAL A 72 -5.01 -10.37 -4.49
CA VAL A 72 -5.82 -11.23 -5.37
C VAL A 72 -7.31 -11.05 -5.09
N MET A 73 -7.72 -11.07 -3.82
CA MET A 73 -9.12 -10.86 -3.42
C MET A 73 -9.61 -9.46 -3.82
N PHE A 74 -8.82 -8.42 -3.57
CA PHE A 74 -9.17 -7.04 -3.96
C PHE A 74 -9.37 -6.91 -5.48
N ARG A 75 -8.49 -7.51 -6.29
CA ARG A 75 -8.65 -7.50 -7.75
C ARG A 75 -9.93 -8.22 -8.19
N LYS A 76 -10.24 -9.40 -7.65
CA LYS A 76 -11.49 -10.11 -7.94
C LYS A 76 -12.72 -9.27 -7.58
N TRP A 77 -12.73 -8.67 -6.38
CA TRP A 77 -13.79 -7.77 -5.94
C TRP A 77 -13.96 -6.58 -6.90
N ARG A 78 -12.87 -5.90 -7.25
CA ARG A 78 -12.88 -4.76 -8.18
C ARG A 78 -13.35 -5.14 -9.58
N ASP A 79 -12.78 -6.19 -10.16
CA ASP A 79 -13.04 -6.61 -11.55
C ASP A 79 -14.46 -7.17 -11.71
N SER A 80 -15.00 -7.79 -10.65
CA SER A 80 -16.41 -8.22 -10.60
C SER A 80 -17.40 -7.07 -10.36
N LYS A 81 -16.92 -5.84 -10.18
CA LYS A 81 -17.70 -4.65 -9.80
C LYS A 81 -18.48 -4.85 -8.48
N GLY A 82 -17.84 -5.49 -7.50
CA GLY A 82 -18.39 -5.76 -6.17
C GLY A 82 -19.41 -6.89 -6.10
N LYS A 83 -19.52 -7.72 -7.15
CA LYS A 83 -20.36 -8.93 -7.12
C LYS A 83 -19.74 -10.04 -6.28
N ASP A 84 -18.42 -10.23 -6.41
CA ASP A 84 -17.64 -11.01 -5.47
C ASP A 84 -17.52 -10.19 -4.19
N LYS A 85 -17.99 -10.72 -3.05
CA LYS A 85 -18.08 -10.00 -1.77
C LYS A 85 -17.01 -10.40 -0.78
N GLU A 86 -16.19 -11.40 -1.08
CA GLU A 86 -15.24 -12.00 -0.13
C GLU A 86 -14.35 -10.92 0.51
N TYR A 87 -13.75 -10.05 -0.32
CA TYR A 87 -12.91 -8.96 0.17
C TYR A 87 -13.70 -7.94 1.03
N ALA A 88 -14.89 -7.54 0.58
CA ALA A 88 -15.70 -6.53 1.29
C ALA A 88 -16.24 -7.05 2.63
N GLU A 89 -16.51 -8.35 2.74
CA GLU A 89 -16.97 -8.98 3.97
C GLU A 89 -15.87 -9.06 5.03
N ILE A 90 -14.61 -9.19 4.63
CA ILE A 90 -13.47 -9.16 5.57
C ILE A 90 -13.26 -7.76 6.16
N ILE A 91 -13.55 -6.71 5.38
CA ILE A 91 -13.36 -5.31 5.80
C ILE A 91 -14.51 -4.79 6.67
N ARG A 92 -15.69 -5.45 6.61
CA ARG A 92 -16.91 -5.03 7.29
C ARG A 92 -16.83 -5.24 8.80
#